data_AF-A0AAF0BDF6-F1
#
_entry.id   AF-A0AAF0BDF6-F1
#
_cell.length_a   1.000
_cell.length_b   1.000
_cell.length_c   1.000
_cell.angle_alpha   90.00
_cell.angle_beta   90.00
_cell.angle_gamma   90.00
#
_symmetry.space_group_name_H-M   'P 1'
#
loop_
_entity.id
_entity.type
_entity.pdbx_description
1 polymer ?
#
loop_
_entity_poly.entity_id
_entity_poly.type
_entity_poly.pdbx_seq_one_letter_code
_entity_poly.pdbx_strand_id
1 'polypeptide(L)'
;MNEELAKKITSEGDRKEFQYKGYQCLIKRVSGMGHLCGYVFIPFKHKRHATNSLENDLKVHGGITYCDWLEGQWALGFDCAHFGDLVPNFNYTHTIFNTYRDMRFVQRELINLVKQLKAEEER
;
A
#
# COMPACT_ATOMS: atom_id res chain seq x y z
N MET A 1 3.32 -3.78 -22.27
CA MET A 1 3.35 -2.55 -21.43
C MET A 1 3.56 -1.34 -22.34
N ASN A 2 2.78 -0.26 -22.20
CA ASN A 2 2.94 0.93 -23.05
C ASN A 2 4.19 1.75 -22.61
N GLU A 3 4.72 2.57 -23.51
CA GLU A 3 5.98 3.30 -23.28
C GLU A 3 5.88 4.35 -22.17
N GLU A 4 4.71 5.00 -22.05
CA GLU A 4 4.46 5.99 -20.99
C GLU A 4 4.45 5.37 -19.59
N LEU A 5 3.82 4.20 -19.42
CA LEU A 5 3.82 3.48 -18.16
C LEU A 5 5.23 3.00 -17.80
N ALA A 6 5.99 2.51 -18.78
CA ALA A 6 7.38 2.12 -18.56
C ALA A 6 8.22 3.30 -18.04
N LYS A 7 8.15 4.46 -18.72
CA LYS A 7 8.80 5.70 -18.30
C LYS A 7 8.39 6.11 -16.89
N LYS A 8 7.09 6.02 -16.59
CA LYS A 8 6.55 6.34 -15.26
C LYS A 8 7.11 5.42 -14.18
N ILE A 9 7.05 4.10 -14.38
CA ILE A 9 7.59 3.10 -13.45
C ILE A 9 9.08 3.36 -13.18
N THR A 10 9.86 3.60 -14.23
CA THR A 10 11.29 3.91 -14.10
C THR A 10 11.51 5.20 -13.29
N SER A 11 10.72 6.25 -13.54
CA SER A 11 10.85 7.53 -12.81
C SER A 11 10.46 7.43 -11.33
N GLU A 12 9.56 6.52 -10.99
CA GLU A 12 9.08 6.29 -9.62
C GLU A 12 10.05 5.47 -8.79
N GLY A 13 10.81 4.58 -9.44
CA GLY A 13 11.58 3.54 -8.77
C GLY A 13 10.69 2.52 -8.07
N ASP A 14 11.30 1.77 -7.16
CA ASP A 14 10.69 0.59 -6.53
C ASP A 14 10.47 0.75 -5.02
N ARG A 15 10.96 1.84 -4.43
CA ARG A 15 10.87 2.09 -3.00
C ARG A 15 10.71 3.56 -2.70
N LYS A 16 9.78 3.89 -1.81
CA LYS A 16 9.64 5.22 -1.23
C LYS A 16 9.23 5.10 0.23
N GLU A 17 10.00 5.75 1.10
CA GLU A 17 9.69 5.87 2.51
C GLU A 17 9.29 7.31 2.84
N PHE A 18 8.35 7.47 3.78
CA PHE A 18 8.00 8.77 4.32
C PHE A 18 7.38 8.62 5.72
N GLN A 19 7.25 9.73 6.43
CA GLN A 19 6.58 9.77 7.72
C GLN A 19 5.34 10.68 7.65
N TYR A 20 4.27 10.30 8.33
CA TYR A 20 3.09 11.13 8.48
C TYR A 20 2.48 10.98 9.88
N LYS A 21 2.24 12.09 10.59
CA LYS A 21 1.74 12.11 11.98
C LYS A 21 2.47 11.14 12.94
N GLY A 22 3.78 10.99 12.77
CA GLY A 22 4.62 10.10 13.59
C GLY A 22 4.66 8.63 13.12
N TYR A 23 3.83 8.23 12.17
CA TYR A 23 3.84 6.88 11.59
C TYR A 23 4.82 6.80 10.42
N GLN A 24 5.67 5.78 10.42
CA GLN A 24 6.52 5.45 9.28
C GLN A 24 5.69 4.71 8.22
N CYS A 25 5.88 5.09 6.97
CA CYS A 25 5.16 4.54 5.82
C CYS A 25 6.15 4.09 4.75
N LEU A 26 5.87 2.95 4.13
CA LEU A 26 6.67 2.38 3.06
C LEU A 26 5.79 2.09 1.84
N ILE A 27 6.23 2.55 0.68
CA ILE A 27 5.71 2.13 -0.61
C ILE A 27 6.77 1.25 -1.26
N LYS A 28 6.38 0.06 -1.68
CA LYS A 28 7.29 -0.92 -2.27
C LYS A 28 6.68 -1.52 -3.52
N ARG A 29 7.46 -1.57 -4.60
CA ARG A 29 7.11 -2.33 -5.80
C ARG A 29 7.45 -3.80 -5.58
N VAL A 30 6.49 -4.68 -5.85
CA VAL A 30 6.68 -6.13 -5.74
C VAL A 30 7.47 -6.63 -6.94
N SER A 31 8.57 -7.33 -6.69
CA SER A 31 9.34 -8.00 -7.74
C SER A 31 8.50 -9.08 -8.41
N GLY A 32 8.68 -9.28 -9.71
CA GLY A 32 7.85 -10.21 -10.50
C GLY A 32 6.60 -9.55 -11.07
N MET A 33 5.62 -9.14 -10.26
CA MET A 33 4.35 -8.58 -10.77
C MET A 33 4.40 -7.07 -11.06
N GLY A 34 5.27 -6.31 -10.39
CA GLY A 34 5.51 -4.89 -10.67
C GLY A 34 4.47 -3.91 -10.13
N HIS A 35 3.39 -4.38 -9.47
CA HIS A 35 2.45 -3.50 -8.77
C HIS A 35 3.06 -2.94 -7.49
N LEU A 36 2.48 -1.86 -6.97
CA LEU A 36 2.90 -1.23 -5.72
C LEU A 36 2.07 -1.77 -4.55
N CYS A 37 2.72 -1.88 -3.39
CA CYS A 37 2.08 -2.09 -2.11
C CYS A 37 2.40 -0.92 -1.18
N GLY A 38 1.44 -0.60 -0.30
CA GLY A 38 1.62 0.39 0.76
C GLY A 38 1.62 -0.27 2.12
N TYR A 39 2.53 0.15 3.00
CA TYR A 39 2.64 -0.32 4.37
C TYR A 39 2.75 0.85 5.35
N VAL A 40 2.08 0.73 6.51
CA VAL A 40 2.23 1.60 7.67
C VAL A 40 2.79 0.77 8.81
N PHE A 41 3.92 1.21 9.37
CA PHE A 41 4.50 0.59 10.56
C PHE A 41 3.74 1.05 11.80
N ILE A 42 3.28 0.09 12.58
CA ILE A 42 2.45 0.32 13.76
C ILE A 42 3.37 0.45 14.98
N PRO A 43 3.28 1.54 15.76
CA PRO A 43 4.04 1.67 17.00
C PRO A 43 3.62 0.63 18.04
N PHE A 44 4.55 0.17 18.88
CA PHE A 44 4.30 -0.80 19.96
C PHE A 44 3.13 -0.43 20.90
N LYS A 45 2.90 0.87 21.12
CA LYS A 45 1.84 1.37 21.99
C LYS A 45 0.44 1.37 21.35
N HIS A 46 0.35 1.18 20.04
CA HIS A 46 -0.94 1.20 19.34
C HIS A 46 -1.66 -0.14 19.53
N LYS A 47 -2.98 -0.10 19.75
CA LYS A 47 -3.79 -1.30 20.04
C LYS A 47 -3.76 -2.39 18.95
N ARG A 48 -3.45 -1.99 17.70
CA ARG A 48 -3.31 -2.91 16.55
C ARG A 48 -1.90 -3.50 16.39
N HIS A 49 -0.98 -3.19 17.29
CA HIS A 49 0.36 -3.78 17.27
C HIS A 49 0.28 -5.26 17.64
N ALA A 50 0.90 -6.14 16.82
CA ALA A 50 0.93 -7.58 17.02
C ALA A 50 -0.47 -8.24 17.14
N THR A 51 -1.47 -7.64 16.51
CA THR A 51 -2.81 -8.24 16.37
C THR A 51 -2.95 -8.82 14.97
N ASN A 52 -3.09 -10.14 14.82
CA ASN A 52 -3.26 -10.82 13.52
C ASN A 52 -4.66 -10.62 12.91
N SER A 53 -5.24 -9.42 13.05
CA SER A 53 -6.59 -9.11 12.59
C SER A 53 -6.52 -8.31 11.29
N LEU A 54 -6.99 -8.92 10.19
CA LEU A 54 -7.30 -8.21 8.94
C LEU A 54 -8.69 -7.56 9.07
N GLU A 55 -8.86 -6.77 10.12
CA GLU A 55 -10.13 -6.14 10.45
C GLU A 55 -10.58 -5.20 9.33
N ASN A 56 -11.85 -5.32 8.93
CA ASN A 56 -12.42 -4.62 7.78
C ASN A 56 -12.86 -3.18 8.08
N ASP A 57 -12.54 -2.63 9.26
CA ASP A 57 -12.93 -1.29 9.65
C ASP A 57 -11.98 -0.21 9.09
N LEU A 58 -10.72 -0.58 8.81
CA LEU A 58 -9.77 0.28 8.11
C LEU A 58 -10.06 0.31 6.60
N LYS A 59 -10.34 1.51 6.07
CA LYS A 59 -10.68 1.74 4.67
C LYS A 59 -9.50 2.29 3.88
N VAL A 60 -8.96 1.45 3.01
CA VAL A 60 -7.96 1.76 1.99
C VAL A 60 -8.33 1.06 0.69
N HIS A 61 -7.55 1.27 -0.37
CA HIS A 61 -7.67 0.59 -1.66
C HIS A 61 -7.80 -0.93 -1.51
N GLY A 62 -9.02 -1.45 -1.71
CA GLY A 62 -9.34 -2.87 -1.57
C GLY A 62 -9.39 -3.42 -0.14
N GLY A 63 -8.96 -2.64 0.86
CA GLY A 63 -8.86 -3.06 2.25
C GLY A 63 -7.43 -3.46 2.65
N ILE A 64 -7.27 -3.84 3.92
CA ILE A 64 -5.98 -4.32 4.43
C ILE A 64 -5.75 -5.75 3.94
N THR A 65 -4.64 -5.97 3.22
CA THR A 65 -4.24 -7.28 2.70
C THR A 65 -2.92 -7.79 3.30
N TYR A 66 -2.29 -6.98 4.17
CA TYR A 66 -1.08 -7.35 4.90
C TYR A 66 -1.19 -6.94 6.38
N CYS A 67 -0.85 -7.85 7.30
CA CYS A 67 -0.85 -7.63 8.74
C CYS A 67 0.14 -8.60 9.40
N ASP A 68 1.42 -8.24 9.37
CA ASP A 68 2.50 -9.06 9.93
C ASP A 68 3.79 -8.23 10.13
N TRP A 69 4.86 -8.88 10.58
CA TRP A 69 6.20 -8.35 10.67
C TRP A 69 6.81 -8.10 9.28
N LEU A 70 7.09 -6.83 9.00
CA LEU A 70 7.82 -6.39 7.81
C LEU A 70 9.08 -5.66 8.25
N GLU A 71 10.24 -6.06 7.73
CA GLU A 71 11.53 -5.39 8.00
C GLU A 71 11.81 -5.19 9.51
N GLY A 72 11.38 -6.15 10.34
CA GLY A 72 11.58 -6.13 11.80
C GLY A 72 10.60 -5.26 12.58
N GLN A 73 9.54 -4.75 11.96
CA GLN A 73 8.49 -3.95 12.60
C GLN A 73 7.10 -4.47 12.24
N TRP A 74 6.14 -4.34 13.16
CA TRP A 74 4.75 -4.70 12.88
C TRP A 74 4.15 -3.74 11.85
N ALA A 75 3.58 -4.25 10.76
CA ALA A 75 3.04 -3.42 9.68
C ALA A 75 1.65 -3.86 9.23
N LEU A 76 0.83 -2.86 8.91
CA LEU A 76 -0.42 -3.04 8.16
C LEU A 76 -0.23 -2.54 6.74
N GLY A 77 -0.80 -3.21 5.75
CA GLY A 77 -0.63 -2.81 4.36
C GLY A 77 -1.72 -3.30 3.41
N PHE A 78 -1.63 -2.82 2.18
CA PHE A 78 -2.51 -3.14 1.07
C PHE A 78 -1.70 -3.24 -0.23
N ASP A 79 -2.18 -4.03 -1.19
CA ASP A 79 -1.59 -4.18 -2.52
C ASP A 79 -2.41 -3.47 -3.60
N CYS A 80 -1.77 -3.16 -4.72
CA CYS A 80 -2.42 -2.62 -5.93
C CYS A 80 -2.54 -3.68 -7.03
N ALA A 81 -3.01 -4.87 -6.68
CA ALA A 81 -3.34 -5.94 -7.63
C ALA A 81 -4.82 -6.39 -7.49
N HIS A 82 -5.72 -5.43 -7.23
CA HIS A 82 -7.15 -5.67 -7.12
C HIS A 82 -7.84 -5.70 -8.49
N PHE A 83 -9.10 -6.15 -8.51
CA PHE A 83 -9.91 -6.11 -9.73
C PHE A 83 -10.02 -4.67 -10.28
N GLY A 84 -9.52 -4.47 -11.51
CA GLY A 84 -9.45 -3.16 -12.17
C GLY A 84 -8.11 -2.42 -12.01
N ASP A 85 -7.15 -2.98 -11.29
CA ASP A 85 -5.79 -2.45 -11.26
C ASP A 85 -4.98 -2.95 -12.46
N LEU A 86 -4.19 -2.04 -13.04
CA LEU A 86 -3.17 -2.41 -14.01
C LEU A 86 -1.94 -2.92 -13.27
N VAL A 87 -1.62 -4.20 -13.45
CA VAL A 87 -0.41 -4.84 -12.92
C VAL A 87 0.68 -4.88 -14.01
N PRO A 88 1.80 -4.16 -13.87
CA PRO A 88 2.76 -3.90 -14.96
C PRO A 88 3.31 -5.13 -15.69
N ASN A 89 3.62 -6.20 -14.95
CA ASN A 89 4.22 -7.40 -15.52
C ASN A 89 3.21 -8.54 -15.69
N PHE A 90 1.92 -8.26 -15.53
CA PHE A 90 0.87 -9.24 -15.71
C PHE A 90 -0.01 -8.84 -16.90
N ASN A 91 0.04 -9.64 -17.97
CA ASN A 91 -0.80 -9.42 -19.15
C ASN A 91 -2.23 -9.91 -18.85
N TYR A 92 -3.07 -9.04 -18.29
CA TYR A 92 -4.52 -9.24 -18.41
C TYR A 92 -4.94 -8.90 -19.84
N THR A 93 -5.29 -9.93 -20.61
CA THR A 93 -5.71 -9.77 -22.01
C THR A 93 -7.11 -9.16 -22.16
N HIS A 94 -7.93 -9.05 -21.11
CA HIS A 94 -9.34 -8.66 -21.25
C HIS A 94 -9.96 -7.94 -20.04
N THR A 95 -9.52 -6.73 -19.70
CA THR A 95 -10.28 -5.87 -18.77
C THR A 95 -10.31 -4.43 -19.29
N ILE A 96 -11.54 -3.92 -19.42
CA ILE A 96 -11.89 -2.63 -20.05
C ILE A 96 -11.49 -1.44 -19.15
N PHE A 97 -11.03 -1.71 -17.92
CA PHE A 97 -10.76 -0.72 -16.87
C PHE A 97 -9.48 -1.04 -16.09
N ASN A 98 -8.30 -0.96 -16.74
CA ASN A 98 -7.02 -1.19 -16.05
C ASN A 98 -6.37 0.15 -15.67
N THR A 99 -6.46 0.53 -14.39
CA THR A 99 -5.81 1.75 -13.88
C THR A 99 -4.52 1.41 -13.15
N TYR A 100 -3.38 1.97 -13.57
CA TYR A 100 -2.15 1.83 -12.82
C TYR A 100 -2.20 2.69 -11.55
N ARG A 101 -2.11 2.04 -10.38
CA ARG A 101 -2.00 2.71 -9.09
C ARG A 101 -0.56 3.13 -8.86
N ASP A 102 -0.33 4.42 -9.05
CA ASP A 102 0.99 5.04 -9.02
C ASP A 102 1.47 5.36 -7.60
N MET A 103 2.74 5.78 -7.44
CA MET A 103 3.31 6.13 -6.12
C MET A 103 2.50 7.20 -5.39
N ARG A 104 1.90 8.14 -6.13
CA ARG A 104 1.08 9.22 -5.54
C ARG A 104 -0.24 8.68 -5.00
N PHE A 105 -0.87 7.75 -5.71
CA PHE A 105 -2.07 7.06 -5.27
C PHE A 105 -1.79 6.30 -3.97
N VAL A 106 -0.76 5.45 -3.95
CA VAL A 106 -0.42 4.66 -2.75
C VAL A 106 -0.08 5.56 -1.56
N GLN A 107 0.64 6.65 -1.79
CA GLN A 107 0.93 7.63 -0.73
C GLN A 107 -0.35 8.26 -0.14
N ARG A 108 -1.35 8.60 -0.97
CA ARG A 108 -2.63 9.15 -0.46
C ARG A 108 -3.40 8.14 0.36
N GLU A 109 -3.44 6.88 -0.08
CA GLU A 109 -4.08 5.79 0.65
C GLU A 109 -3.40 5.54 2.00
N LEU A 110 -2.06 5.57 2.05
CA LEU A 110 -1.30 5.48 3.30
C LEU A 110 -1.57 6.67 4.24
N ILE A 111 -1.67 7.89 3.71
CA ILE A 111 -2.08 9.05 4.50
C ILE A 111 -3.49 8.85 5.07
N ASN A 112 -4.42 8.28 4.30
CA ASN A 112 -5.76 7.97 4.75
C ASN A 112 -5.77 6.87 5.84
N LEU A 113 -4.94 5.85 5.69
CA LEU A 113 -4.77 4.78 6.68
C LEU A 113 -4.27 5.33 8.01
N VAL A 114 -3.21 6.15 7.98
CA VAL A 114 -2.66 6.78 9.20
C VAL A 114 -3.67 7.69 9.89
N LYS A 115 -4.54 8.39 9.14
CA LYS A 115 -5.61 9.20 9.76
C LYS A 115 -6.57 8.33 10.56
N GLN A 116 -6.93 7.15 10.05
CA GLN A 116 -7.82 6.21 10.74
C GLN A 116 -7.14 5.63 11.99
N LEU A 117 -5.88 5.20 11.87
CA LEU A 117 -5.08 4.73 13.01
C LEU A 117 -4.95 5.80 14.10
N LYS A 118 -4.71 7.05 13.71
CA LYS A 118 -4.68 8.17 14.67
C LYS A 118 -6.01 8.39 15.38
N ALA A 119 -7.13 8.30 14.67
CA ALA A 119 -8.46 8.44 15.27
C ALA A 119 -8.79 7.30 16.25
N GLU A 120 -8.09 6.16 16.18
CA GLU A 120 -8.23 5.07 17.12
C GLU A 120 -7.43 5.25 18.41
N GLU A 121 -6.35 6.02 18.39
CA GLU A 121 -5.57 6.39 19.58
C GLU A 121 -6.32 7.37 20.49
N GLU A 122 -7.25 8.13 19.92
CA GLU A 122 -8.03 9.17 20.59
C GLU A 122 -9.34 8.64 21.21
N ARG A 123 -9.61 7.34 21.11
CA ARG A 123 -10.79 6.65 21.65
C ARG A 123 -10.44 5.87 22.91
#